data_AF-A0A4Q2UV25-F1
#
_entry.id   AF-A0A4Q2UV25-F1
#
_cell.length_a   1.000
_cell.length_b   1.000
_cell.length_c   1.000
_cell.angle_alpha   90.00
_cell.angle_beta   90.00
_cell.angle_gamma   90.00
#
_symmetry.space_group_name_H-M   'P 1'
#
loop_
_entity.id
_entity.type
_entity.pdbx_description
1 polymer ?
#
loop_
_entity_poly.entity_id
_entity_poly.type
_entity_poly.pdbx_seq_one_letter_code
_entity_poly.pdbx_strand_id
1 'polypeptide(L)'
;MKPTSSLLLIAHMAGAVLALAGDGAKCELNIDCLSGYCMPRTGSEEYVCWGARRKGDWCNVNYSGTVCNDGLKCVSYQGSWFLGKCT
;
A
#
# COMPACT_ATOMS: atom_id res chain seq x y z
N MET A 1 22.39 -50.24 14.67
CA MET A 1 22.10 -49.09 13.77
C MET A 1 21.49 -47.97 14.60
N LYS A 2 22.17 -46.83 14.75
CA LYS A 2 21.65 -45.59 15.36
C LYS A 2 22.22 -44.45 14.52
N PRO A 3 21.41 -43.74 13.72
CA PRO A 3 21.95 -42.66 12.91
C PRO A 3 22.27 -41.47 13.80
N THR A 4 23.45 -40.94 13.52
CA THR A 4 24.01 -39.63 13.87
C THR A 4 22.95 -38.54 13.99
N SER A 5 22.90 -37.92 15.18
CA SER A 5 22.18 -36.68 15.45
C SER A 5 22.93 -35.53 14.78
N SER A 6 22.67 -35.32 13.50
CA SER A 6 22.98 -34.05 12.84
C SER A 6 21.98 -33.04 13.35
N LEU A 7 22.41 -32.19 14.29
CA LEU A 7 21.73 -30.95 14.65
C LEU A 7 21.56 -30.14 13.36
N LEU A 8 20.39 -30.28 12.75
CA LEU A 8 19.93 -29.46 11.65
C LEU A 8 19.78 -28.03 12.18
N LEU A 9 20.78 -27.19 11.86
CA LEU A 9 20.57 -25.75 11.72
C LEU A 9 19.56 -25.52 10.60
N ILE A 10 18.27 -25.55 10.93
CA ILE A 10 17.26 -24.90 10.11
C ILE A 10 17.04 -23.53 10.75
N ALA A 11 17.85 -22.57 10.32
CA ALA A 11 17.48 -21.17 10.42
C ALA A 11 16.10 -21.06 9.77
N HIS A 12 15.07 -20.93 10.60
CA HIS A 12 13.76 -20.51 10.15
C HIS A 12 13.91 -19.06 9.71
N MET A 13 14.41 -18.86 8.50
CA MET A 13 13.94 -17.74 7.68
C MET A 13 12.48 -18.06 7.40
N ALA A 14 11.65 -17.92 8.43
CA ALA A 14 10.24 -17.69 8.27
C ALA A 14 10.23 -16.38 7.47
N GLY A 15 10.20 -16.53 6.14
CA GLY A 15 9.81 -15.47 5.26
C GLY A 15 8.59 -14.88 5.93
N ALA A 16 8.74 -13.65 6.41
CA ALA A 16 7.61 -12.79 6.59
C ALA A 16 6.97 -12.78 5.21
N VAL A 17 6.04 -13.70 4.99
CA VAL A 17 4.86 -13.39 4.20
C VAL A 17 4.30 -12.21 4.98
N LEU A 18 4.80 -11.01 4.67
CA LEU A 18 4.07 -9.79 4.93
C LEU A 18 2.76 -10.10 4.25
N ALA A 19 1.78 -10.55 5.03
CA ALA A 19 0.41 -10.68 4.59
C ALA A 19 0.06 -9.25 4.23
N LEU A 20 0.27 -8.94 2.95
CA LEU A 20 0.17 -7.60 2.42
C LEU A 20 -1.20 -7.08 2.88
N ALA A 21 -1.16 -6.00 3.65
CA ALA A 21 -2.28 -5.52 4.40
C ALA A 21 -3.32 -4.92 3.44
N GLY A 22 -4.58 -5.25 3.69
CA GLY A 22 -5.70 -4.77 2.91
C GLY A 22 -5.99 -3.29 3.16
N ASP A 23 -6.83 -2.72 2.31
CA ASP A 23 -7.21 -1.31 2.38
C ASP A 23 -7.73 -0.92 3.77
N GLY A 24 -7.25 0.22 4.28
CA GLY A 24 -7.57 0.77 5.59
C GLY A 24 -6.68 0.28 6.73
N ALA A 25 -5.87 -0.77 6.52
CA ALA A 25 -4.90 -1.24 7.50
C ALA A 25 -3.75 -0.25 7.68
N LYS A 26 -3.19 -0.11 8.88
CA LYS A 26 -2.02 0.76 9.09
C LYS A 26 -0.81 0.24 8.32
N CYS A 27 0.01 1.16 7.82
CA CYS A 27 1.24 0.85 7.11
C CYS A 27 2.30 1.90 7.41
N GLU A 28 3.56 1.51 7.24
CA GLU A 28 4.70 2.43 7.28
C GLU A 28 5.33 2.56 5.89
N LEU A 29 5.28 1.48 5.11
CA LEU A 29 5.86 1.38 3.78
C LEU A 29 4.83 0.87 2.77
N ASN A 30 5.02 1.22 1.50
CA ASN A 30 4.19 0.74 0.39
C ASN A 30 4.16 -0.79 0.28
N ILE A 31 5.28 -1.45 0.64
CA ILE A 31 5.40 -2.92 0.62
C ILE A 31 4.57 -3.61 1.69
N ASP A 32 4.02 -2.86 2.64
CA ASP A 32 3.13 -3.41 3.66
C ASP A 32 1.73 -3.62 3.10
N CYS A 33 1.41 -3.03 1.93
CA CYS A 33 0.06 -2.94 1.39
C CYS A 33 -0.13 -3.83 0.17
N LEU A 34 -1.25 -4.56 0.11
CA LEU A 34 -1.56 -5.45 -1.03
C LEU A 34 -1.77 -4.68 -2.33
N SER A 35 -2.20 -3.43 -2.20
CA SER A 35 -2.30 -2.47 -3.28
C SER A 35 -0.97 -1.84 -3.69
N GLY A 36 0.08 -1.96 -2.86
CA GLY A 36 1.34 -1.24 -3.03
C GLY A 36 1.30 0.23 -2.61
N TYR A 37 0.24 0.69 -1.93
CA TYR A 37 0.08 2.11 -1.58
C TYR A 37 -0.16 2.32 -0.10
N CYS A 38 0.83 2.87 0.59
CA CYS A 38 0.73 3.38 1.95
C CYS A 38 0.60 4.91 1.92
N MET A 39 -0.54 5.44 2.36
CA MET A 39 -0.84 6.88 2.25
C MET A 39 -1.57 7.40 3.48
N PRO A 40 -1.47 8.71 3.78
CA PRO A 40 -2.17 9.28 4.92
C PRO A 40 -3.68 9.07 4.80
N ARG A 41 -4.31 8.68 5.92
CA ARG A 41 -5.76 8.64 6.07
C ARG A 41 -6.27 10.09 6.09
N THR A 42 -7.24 10.40 5.24
CA THR A 42 -7.81 11.75 5.14
C THR A 42 -8.23 12.28 6.51
N GLY A 43 -7.71 13.46 6.89
CA GLY A 43 -8.01 14.09 8.19
C GLY A 43 -7.30 13.47 9.39
N SER A 44 -6.24 12.69 9.15
CA SER A 44 -5.45 12.03 10.19
C SER A 44 -3.95 12.07 9.83
N GLU A 45 -3.09 11.96 10.84
CA GLU A 45 -1.65 11.74 10.68
C GLU A 45 -1.30 10.25 10.44
N GLU A 46 -2.28 9.35 10.58
CA GLU A 46 -2.07 7.92 10.38
C GLU A 46 -1.92 7.57 8.90
N TYR A 47 -0.94 6.72 8.57
CA TYR A 47 -0.80 6.12 7.25
C TYR A 47 -1.48 4.77 7.20
N VAL A 48 -2.24 4.55 6.14
CA VAL A 48 -2.96 3.30 5.91
C VAL A 48 -2.78 2.81 4.49
N CYS A 49 -2.96 1.52 4.26
CA CYS A 49 -3.01 0.94 2.95
C CYS A 49 -4.24 1.45 2.23
N TRP A 50 -4.07 1.92 1.00
CA TRP A 50 -5.17 2.36 0.17
C TRP A 50 -5.24 1.50 -1.06
N GLY A 51 -6.44 1.11 -1.45
CA GLY A 51 -6.66 0.51 -2.75
C GLY A 51 -6.47 1.53 -3.87
N ALA A 52 -6.55 1.04 -5.10
CA ALA A 52 -6.70 1.90 -6.26
C ALA A 52 -7.94 2.79 -6.07
N ARG A 53 -7.78 4.10 -6.22
CA ARG A 53 -8.79 5.10 -5.85
C ARG A 53 -9.99 5.05 -6.78
N ARG A 54 -11.20 4.99 -6.23
CA ARG A 54 -12.45 4.97 -6.99
C ARG A 54 -12.78 6.38 -7.48
N LYS A 55 -13.74 6.46 -8.41
CA LYS A 55 -14.25 7.74 -8.88
C LYS A 55 -14.76 8.57 -7.69
N GLY A 56 -14.29 9.81 -7.59
CA GLY A 56 -14.62 10.73 -6.50
C GLY A 56 -13.68 10.68 -5.29
N ASP A 57 -12.73 9.75 -5.24
CA ASP A 57 -11.72 9.74 -4.18
C ASP A 57 -10.67 10.84 -4.40
N TRP A 58 -10.08 11.30 -3.31
CA TRP A 58 -8.95 12.24 -3.35
C TRP A 58 -7.70 11.55 -3.87
N CYS A 59 -6.92 12.28 -4.67
CA CYS A 59 -5.66 11.85 -5.26
C CYS A 59 -4.65 13.00 -5.27
N ASN A 60 -3.36 12.67 -5.35
CA ASN A 60 -2.30 13.66 -5.50
C ASN A 60 -1.97 13.83 -6.99
N VAL A 61 -2.18 15.01 -7.56
CA VAL A 61 -1.96 15.28 -9.00
C VAL A 61 -0.48 15.24 -9.41
N ASN A 62 0.44 15.37 -8.45
CA ASN A 62 1.88 15.32 -8.70
C ASN A 62 2.46 13.91 -8.55
N TYR A 63 1.64 12.92 -8.19
CA TYR A 63 2.10 11.55 -8.08
C TYR A 63 2.12 10.88 -9.46
N SER A 64 3.26 10.27 -9.81
CA SER A 64 3.50 9.69 -11.13
C SER A 64 3.02 8.24 -11.30
N GLY A 65 2.59 7.57 -10.23
CA GLY A 65 2.03 6.22 -10.30
C GLY A 65 0.50 6.20 -10.49
N THR A 66 -0.06 5.01 -10.66
CA THR A 66 -1.52 4.81 -10.81
C THR A 66 -2.25 5.08 -9.50
N VAL A 67 -2.79 6.29 -9.33
CA VAL A 67 -3.59 6.63 -8.14
C VAL A 67 -5.04 6.18 -8.29
N CYS A 68 -5.62 6.34 -9.47
CA CYS A 68 -7.03 6.11 -9.74
C CYS A 68 -7.27 4.80 -10.48
N ASN A 69 -8.34 4.09 -10.12
CA ASN A 69 -8.71 2.79 -10.67
C ASN A 69 -9.14 2.89 -12.14
N ASP A 70 -9.01 1.78 -12.89
CA ASP A 70 -9.51 1.52 -14.24
C ASP A 70 -10.03 2.73 -15.05
N GLY A 71 -9.11 3.39 -15.75
CA GLY A 71 -9.42 4.45 -16.73
C GLY A 71 -9.73 5.82 -16.13
N LEU A 72 -9.78 5.95 -14.80
CA LEU A 72 -9.97 7.22 -14.12
C LEU A 72 -8.68 8.03 -14.10
N LYS A 73 -8.81 9.34 -14.17
CA LYS A 73 -7.68 10.28 -14.08
C LYS A 73 -7.74 11.05 -12.78
N CYS A 74 -6.57 11.31 -12.19
CA CYS A 74 -6.47 12.27 -11.10
C CYS A 74 -6.53 13.70 -11.67
N VAL A 75 -7.66 14.39 -11.50
CA VAL A 75 -7.89 15.74 -12.03
C VAL A 75 -7.81 16.75 -10.90
N SER A 76 -7.12 17.87 -11.11
CA SER A 76 -6.99 18.96 -10.13
C SER A 76 -8.35 19.41 -9.59
N TYR A 77 -8.46 19.46 -8.27
CA TYR A 77 -9.66 19.94 -7.59
C TYR A 77 -9.54 21.44 -7.32
N GLN A 78 -10.48 22.22 -7.87
CA GLN A 78 -10.55 23.68 -7.69
C GLN A 78 -9.24 24.43 -8.04
N GLY A 79 -8.48 23.92 -9.02
CA GLY A 79 -7.20 24.52 -9.41
C GLY A 79 -6.06 24.27 -8.42
N SER A 80 -6.24 23.34 -7.46
CA SER A 80 -5.16 22.94 -6.57
C SER A 80 -4.03 22.26 -7.35
N TRP A 81 -2.79 22.64 -7.02
CA TRP A 81 -1.58 22.13 -7.64
C TRP A 81 -1.10 20.80 -7.04
N PHE A 82 -1.72 20.31 -5.96
CA PHE A 82 -1.34 19.05 -5.30
C PHE A 82 -2.54 18.14 -5.02
N LEU A 83 -3.75 18.69 -4.93
CA LEU A 83 -4.96 17.95 -4.60
C LEU A 83 -5.84 17.78 -5.85
N GLY A 84 -6.22 16.54 -6.12
CA GLY A 84 -7.14 16.20 -7.20
C GLY A 84 -8.21 15.20 -6.77
N LYS A 85 -9.13 14.92 -7.68
CA LYS A 85 -10.16 13.90 -7.56
C LYS A 85 -10.02 12.91 -8.71
N CYS A 86 -10.22 11.63 -8.45
CA CYS A 86 -10.32 10.64 -9.50
C CYS A 86 -11.64 10.80 -10.28
N THR A 87 -11.57 11.00 -11.59
CA THR A 87 -12.75 11.23 -12.46
C THR A 87 -12.75 10.39 -13.72
#